data_AF-A0AAD2FFA0-F1
#
_entry.id   AF-A0AAD2FFA0-F1
#
_cell.length_a   1.000
_cell.length_b   1.000
_cell.length_c   1.000
_cell.angle_alpha   90.00
_cell.angle_beta   90.00
_cell.angle_gamma   90.00
#
_symmetry.space_group_name_H-M   'P 1'
#
loop_
_entity.id
_entity.type
_entity.pdbx_description
1 polymer ?
#
loop_
_entity_poly.entity_id
_entity_poly.type
_entity_poly.pdbx_seq_one_letter_code
_entity_poly.pdbx_strand_id
1 'polypeptide(L)'
;MDPKKGCPCCTFRLEDDLFLPPSLKSNYNGISVSSMELPMDPKEAVDFLSKASPIDTTMILIDSHGHAQLERDADENYTLDNKTTSSQGPLQLKSITCAVEPKDWADTLRYASKSTSVLPALGVHPWYLERLPNNWLEELDFWSTLPQLWHGVFVSVLKEIRDSAEAGEDVSNLLPPAIAMHSFTGTAHHVKELLALEKTIVKDNKTLFYFGFSHTVNFAMCTSEKSRRKGRDAVREVPTDRLLVESDVHASDDLLAGTAGAIAYVAWAREQELIAIASLSSQNGQSFLAMQ
;
A
#
# COMPACT_ATOMS: atom_id res chain seq x y z
N MET A 1 15.19 -12.46 -29.47
CA MET A 1 15.26 -11.39 -28.46
C MET A 1 13.85 -10.87 -28.31
N ASP A 2 13.16 -11.31 -27.26
CA ASP A 2 11.72 -11.10 -27.02
C ASP A 2 11.52 -9.65 -26.50
N PRO A 3 10.61 -8.85 -27.07
CA PRO A 3 10.46 -7.44 -26.67
C PRO A 3 9.81 -7.34 -25.29
N LYS A 4 10.48 -6.55 -24.42
CA LYS A 4 10.03 -5.95 -23.16
C LYS A 4 8.58 -6.30 -22.75
N LYS A 5 8.40 -7.40 -22.01
CA LYS A 5 7.15 -7.67 -21.29
C LYS A 5 7.12 -6.77 -20.05
N GLY A 6 6.36 -5.67 -20.14
CA GLY A 6 6.05 -4.81 -19.01
C GLY A 6 5.34 -5.59 -17.89
N CYS A 7 5.45 -5.09 -16.67
CA CYS A 7 4.71 -5.62 -15.51
C CYS A 7 3.20 -5.53 -15.79
N PRO A 8 2.41 -6.57 -15.50
CA PRO A 8 0.96 -6.53 -15.57
C PRO A 8 0.37 -5.36 -14.75
N CYS A 9 1.02 -4.98 -13.64
CA CYS A 9 0.65 -3.83 -12.82
C CYS A 9 0.47 -2.51 -13.61
N CYS A 10 1.22 -2.32 -14.70
CA CYS A 10 1.20 -1.10 -15.52
C CYS A 10 0.52 -1.27 -16.89
N THR A 11 0.12 -2.49 -17.28
CA THR A 11 -0.28 -2.79 -18.69
C THR A 11 -1.77 -3.12 -18.86
N PHE A 12 -2.60 -3.01 -17.82
CA PHE A 12 -4.03 -3.28 -17.95
C PHE A 12 -4.76 -2.18 -18.73
N ARG A 13 -4.89 -2.40 -20.04
CA ARG A 13 -6.08 -2.00 -20.82
C ARG A 13 -7.18 -3.01 -20.47
N LEU A 14 -8.20 -2.53 -19.77
CA LEU A 14 -9.25 -3.31 -19.10
C LEU A 14 -10.41 -3.55 -20.09
N GLU A 15 -10.78 -4.81 -20.34
CA GLU A 15 -12.06 -5.16 -20.99
C GLU A 15 -13.05 -5.85 -20.03
N ASP A 16 -12.59 -6.46 -18.93
CA ASP A 16 -13.49 -7.14 -17.97
C ASP A 16 -13.28 -6.62 -16.53
N ASP A 17 -14.28 -5.85 -16.09
CA ASP A 17 -14.41 -5.18 -14.80
C ASP A 17 -14.54 -6.17 -13.62
N LEU A 18 -13.59 -6.11 -12.67
CA LEU A 18 -13.90 -6.21 -11.23
C LEU A 18 -13.33 -5.01 -10.44
N PHE A 19 -12.45 -4.21 -11.06
CA PHE A 19 -11.90 -2.97 -10.52
C PHE A 19 -11.58 -1.97 -11.67
N LEU A 20 -12.57 -1.12 -11.98
CA LEU A 20 -12.54 0.12 -12.78
C LEU A 20 -12.75 0.02 -14.32
N PRO A 21 -13.61 0.88 -14.91
CA PRO A 21 -13.88 0.93 -16.35
C PRO A 21 -12.83 1.73 -17.17
N PRO A 22 -12.78 1.57 -18.51
CA PRO A 22 -11.67 2.04 -19.36
C PRO A 22 -11.64 3.56 -19.57
N SER A 23 -10.43 4.12 -19.65
CA SER A 23 -10.14 5.54 -19.87
C SER A 23 -10.59 6.06 -21.24
N LEU A 24 -11.45 7.09 -21.26
CA LEU A 24 -11.57 8.03 -22.37
C LEU A 24 -10.47 9.09 -22.23
N LYS A 25 -9.66 9.23 -23.27
CA LYS A 25 -8.72 10.35 -23.43
C LYS A 25 -9.50 11.66 -23.44
N SER A 26 -9.17 12.61 -22.58
CA SER A 26 -9.59 14.00 -22.79
C SER A 26 -8.48 14.98 -22.46
N ASN A 27 -8.08 15.72 -23.49
CA ASN A 27 -7.39 17.00 -23.42
C ASN A 27 -8.12 17.92 -22.43
N TYR A 28 -7.47 18.33 -21.35
CA TYR A 28 -7.99 19.37 -20.46
C TYR A 28 -7.44 20.73 -20.88
N ASN A 29 -8.26 21.48 -21.61
CA ASN A 29 -8.14 22.93 -21.69
C ASN A 29 -9.07 23.55 -20.63
N GLY A 30 -8.45 24.25 -19.67
CA GLY A 30 -8.98 25.39 -18.92
C GLY A 30 -10.40 25.29 -18.33
N ILE A 31 -10.50 24.89 -17.07
CA ILE A 31 -11.54 25.38 -16.16
C ILE A 31 -10.88 25.66 -14.81
N SER A 32 -11.00 26.91 -14.36
CA SER A 32 -10.59 27.40 -13.03
C SER A 32 -11.69 27.05 -12.03
N VAL A 33 -11.36 26.31 -10.99
CA VAL A 33 -12.25 26.01 -9.85
C VAL A 33 -11.46 26.33 -8.55
N SER A 34 -12.16 26.60 -7.45
CA SER A 34 -11.66 27.34 -6.28
C SER A 34 -10.99 26.49 -5.19
N SER A 35 -9.72 26.81 -4.88
CA SER A 35 -9.05 26.88 -3.55
C SER A 35 -9.25 25.80 -2.46
N MET A 36 -9.56 24.56 -2.79
CA MET A 36 -9.22 23.36 -1.97
C MET A 36 -9.13 22.07 -2.81
N GLU A 37 -8.67 22.20 -4.06
CA GLU A 37 -9.12 21.33 -5.16
C GLU A 37 -8.49 19.95 -5.21
N LEU A 38 -7.25 19.81 -4.76
CA LEU A 38 -6.46 18.58 -4.89
C LEU A 38 -5.53 18.44 -3.68
N PRO A 39 -5.14 17.20 -3.31
CA PRO A 39 -4.07 16.98 -2.34
C PRO A 39 -2.77 17.65 -2.79
N MET A 40 -1.95 18.00 -1.80
CA MET A 40 -0.58 18.48 -2.00
C MET A 40 0.23 17.48 -2.84
N ASP A 41 1.06 17.99 -3.75
CA ASP A 41 1.95 17.16 -4.56
C ASP A 41 2.94 16.36 -3.68
N PRO A 42 3.30 15.11 -4.04
CA PRO A 42 4.29 14.32 -3.31
C PRO A 42 5.57 15.07 -2.90
N LYS A 43 6.17 15.87 -3.80
CA LYS A 43 7.41 16.62 -3.50
C LYS A 43 7.14 17.75 -2.50
N GLU A 44 6.03 18.46 -2.68
CA GLU A 44 5.60 19.51 -1.74
C GLU A 44 5.30 18.94 -0.35
N ALA A 45 4.72 17.73 -0.28
CA ALA A 45 4.45 17.04 0.97
C ALA A 45 5.74 16.66 1.71
N VAL A 46 6.77 16.18 1.00
CA VAL A 46 8.10 15.93 1.59
C VAL A 46 8.69 17.22 2.15
N ASP A 47 8.67 18.29 1.36
CA ASP A 47 9.21 19.60 1.76
C ASP A 47 8.50 20.16 2.99
N PHE A 48 7.17 20.06 3.02
CA PHE A 48 6.34 20.51 4.13
C PHE A 48 6.66 19.72 5.40
N LEU A 49 6.61 18.38 5.33
CA LEU A 49 6.88 17.51 6.49
C LEU A 49 8.31 17.69 7.02
N SER A 50 9.27 17.87 6.11
CA SER A 50 10.67 18.12 6.48
C SER A 50 10.85 19.42 7.25
N LYS A 51 10.15 20.49 6.86
CA LYS A 51 10.19 21.80 7.53
C LYS A 51 9.35 21.83 8.82
N ALA A 52 8.29 21.03 8.88
CA ALA A 52 7.39 20.95 10.02
C ALA A 52 7.96 20.13 11.18
N SER A 53 8.95 19.26 10.92
CA SER A 53 9.62 18.51 11.99
C SER A 53 10.34 19.47 12.93
N PRO A 54 10.11 19.41 14.26
CA PRO A 54 10.85 20.22 15.22
C PRO A 54 12.36 20.04 15.04
N ILE A 55 13.13 21.11 15.28
CA ILE A 55 14.59 21.16 15.03
C ILE A 55 15.35 20.00 15.71
N ASP A 56 14.82 19.46 16.81
CA ASP A 56 15.42 18.36 17.58
C ASP A 56 14.60 17.05 17.55
N THR A 57 13.64 16.90 16.64
CA THR A 57 12.82 15.68 16.57
C THR A 57 12.76 15.18 15.14
N THR A 58 13.15 13.92 14.95
CA THR A 58 13.00 13.24 13.66
C THR A 58 11.62 12.62 13.56
N MET A 59 10.86 12.97 12.52
CA MET A 59 9.58 12.33 12.22
C MET A 59 9.84 11.01 11.49
N ILE A 60 9.28 9.92 12.02
CA ILE A 60 9.34 8.61 11.38
C ILE A 60 8.06 8.42 10.57
N LEU A 61 8.20 8.16 9.28
CA LEU A 61 7.12 7.73 8.39
C LEU A 61 7.20 6.22 8.21
N ILE A 62 6.04 5.57 8.10
CA ILE A 62 5.93 4.14 7.81
C ILE A 62 5.25 3.98 6.45
N ASP A 63 5.98 3.39 5.51
CA ASP A 63 5.45 2.92 4.24
C ASP A 63 5.06 1.45 4.39
N SER A 64 3.76 1.18 4.38
CA SER A 64 3.24 -0.17 4.61
C SER A 64 3.32 -1.09 3.39
N HIS A 65 3.63 -0.58 2.19
CA HIS A 65 3.71 -1.40 0.98
C HIS A 65 4.47 -0.70 -0.15
N GLY A 66 5.55 -1.32 -0.61
CA GLY A 66 6.29 -0.87 -1.78
C GLY A 66 7.03 -2.01 -2.47
N HIS A 67 7.47 -1.76 -3.70
CA HIS A 67 8.15 -2.73 -4.57
C HIS A 67 9.54 -2.24 -4.99
N ALA A 68 10.22 -1.47 -4.15
CA ALA A 68 11.49 -0.80 -4.45
C ALA A 68 12.63 -1.73 -4.94
N GLN A 69 12.59 -3.01 -4.59
CA GLN A 69 13.54 -4.02 -5.05
C GLN A 69 13.40 -4.35 -6.54
N LEU A 70 12.25 -4.06 -7.14
CA LEU A 70 11.94 -4.41 -8.52
C LEU A 70 12.47 -3.40 -9.54
N GLU A 71 13.15 -2.33 -9.10
CA GLU A 71 13.72 -1.22 -9.88
C GLU A 71 13.74 -1.50 -11.38
N ARG A 72 12.66 -1.09 -12.06
CA ARG A 72 12.51 -1.20 -13.51
C ARG A 72 12.88 0.14 -14.10
N ASP A 73 13.56 0.14 -15.26
CA ASP A 73 13.82 1.35 -16.05
C ASP A 73 12.59 2.26 -16.00
N ALA A 74 12.73 3.42 -15.34
CA ALA A 74 11.63 4.33 -15.07
C ALA A 74 10.87 4.62 -16.38
N ASP A 75 9.55 4.47 -16.35
CA ASP A 75 8.70 4.90 -17.46
C ASP A 75 8.96 6.40 -17.69
N GLU A 76 9.32 6.80 -18.92
CA GLU A 76 9.78 8.16 -19.26
C GLU A 76 8.72 9.25 -18.93
N ASN A 77 7.48 8.84 -18.60
CA ASN A 77 6.36 9.73 -18.29
C ASN A 77 6.08 9.91 -16.78
N TYR A 78 6.78 9.22 -15.88
CA TYR A 78 6.60 9.36 -14.43
C TYR A 78 7.95 9.63 -13.76
N THR A 79 8.44 10.85 -13.91
CA THR A 79 9.69 11.32 -13.30
C THR A 79 9.41 11.98 -11.95
N LEU A 80 9.50 11.19 -10.88
CA LEU A 80 9.77 11.72 -9.55
C LEU A 80 11.30 11.92 -9.46
N ASP A 81 11.74 13.14 -9.16
CA ASP A 81 13.17 13.42 -9.06
C ASP A 81 13.67 12.99 -7.68
N ASN A 82 14.62 12.08 -7.73
CA ASN A 82 15.19 11.29 -6.66
C ASN A 82 16.29 12.03 -5.91
N LYS A 83 15.98 12.60 -4.74
CA LYS A 83 16.96 12.88 -3.68
C LYS A 83 16.28 12.94 -2.32
N THR A 84 16.05 11.82 -1.64
CA THR A 84 15.91 11.80 -0.16
C THR A 84 15.91 10.39 0.42
N THR A 85 16.99 9.63 0.19
CA THR A 85 17.37 8.50 1.06
C THR A 85 18.58 8.87 1.93
N SER A 86 18.71 10.15 2.30
CA SER A 86 19.69 10.55 3.31
C SER A 86 19.17 10.15 4.70
N SER A 87 19.86 9.24 5.36
CA SER A 87 19.76 8.91 6.79
C SER A 87 20.13 10.06 7.74
N GLN A 88 20.20 11.29 7.21
CA GLN A 88 20.60 12.53 7.83
C GLN A 88 19.58 13.59 7.40
N GLY A 89 18.35 13.49 7.91
CA GLY A 89 17.27 14.40 7.58
C GLY A 89 16.19 14.44 8.67
N PRO A 90 15.33 15.46 8.67
CA PRO A 90 14.22 15.58 9.62
C PRO A 90 13.18 14.46 9.48
N LEU A 91 13.18 13.74 8.35
CA LEU A 91 12.32 12.59 8.09
C LEU A 91 13.16 11.30 8.05
N GLN A 92 12.69 10.28 8.75
CA GLN A 92 13.13 8.89 8.59
C GLN A 92 11.99 8.08 7.99
N LEU A 93 12.32 7.19 7.07
CA LEU A 93 11.36 6.26 6.49
C LEU A 93 11.68 4.85 6.95
N LYS A 94 10.66 4.14 7.44
CA LYS A 94 10.66 2.67 7.48
C LYS A 94 9.69 2.17 6.44
N SER A 95 10.07 1.14 5.69
CA SER A 95 9.24 0.63 4.60
C SER A 95 9.14 -0.89 4.62
N ILE A 96 8.01 -1.40 4.14
CA ILE A 96 7.84 -2.81 3.81
C ILE A 96 8.10 -2.99 2.30
N THR A 97 9.05 -3.84 1.95
CA THR A 97 9.35 -4.22 0.57
C THR A 97 8.65 -5.55 0.27
N CYS A 98 7.67 -5.51 -0.62
CA CYS A 98 6.75 -6.61 -0.89
C CYS A 98 7.16 -7.35 -2.15
N ALA A 99 7.42 -8.64 -2.03
CA ALA A 99 7.64 -9.54 -3.15
C ALA A 99 6.31 -9.88 -3.84
N VAL A 100 6.33 -10.15 -5.15
CA VAL A 100 5.13 -10.48 -5.92
C VAL A 100 5.10 -11.91 -6.47
N GLU A 101 6.23 -12.61 -6.55
CA GLU A 101 6.29 -14.00 -7.02
C GLU A 101 7.52 -14.74 -6.46
N PRO A 102 7.58 -16.09 -6.44
CA PRO A 102 8.75 -16.79 -5.90
C PRO A 102 10.11 -16.35 -6.48
N LYS A 103 10.13 -15.85 -7.73
CA LYS A 103 11.35 -15.39 -8.39
C LYS A 103 11.94 -14.11 -7.79
N ASP A 104 11.15 -13.25 -7.16
CA ASP A 104 11.64 -11.97 -6.60
C ASP A 104 11.86 -12.02 -5.08
N TRP A 105 11.65 -13.17 -4.43
CA TRP A 105 11.87 -13.33 -2.98
C TRP A 105 13.33 -13.10 -2.58
N ALA A 106 14.27 -13.66 -3.34
CA ALA A 106 15.71 -13.49 -3.06
C ALA A 106 16.14 -12.02 -3.22
N ASP A 107 15.59 -11.31 -4.19
CA ASP A 107 15.89 -9.89 -4.41
C ASP A 107 15.26 -9.01 -3.34
N THR A 108 14.04 -9.34 -2.90
CA THR A 108 13.35 -8.69 -1.78
C THR A 108 14.17 -8.81 -0.48
N LEU A 109 14.61 -10.02 -0.14
CA LEU A 109 15.48 -10.27 1.02
C LEU A 109 16.81 -9.54 0.92
N ARG A 110 17.45 -9.59 -0.27
CA ARG A 110 18.71 -8.90 -0.52
C ARG A 110 18.57 -7.39 -0.38
N TYR A 111 17.48 -6.82 -0.90
CA TYR A 111 17.18 -5.40 -0.78
C TYR A 111 16.96 -5.00 0.68
N ALA A 112 16.11 -5.73 1.40
CA ALA A 112 15.87 -5.47 2.83
C ALA A 112 17.14 -5.58 3.68
N SER A 113 18.02 -6.55 3.38
CA SER A 113 19.26 -6.75 4.14
C SER A 113 20.22 -5.55 4.13
N LYS A 114 20.04 -4.59 3.20
CA LYS A 114 20.86 -3.38 3.09
C LYS A 114 20.54 -2.34 4.17
N SER A 115 19.40 -2.44 4.88
CA SER A 115 18.95 -1.43 5.83
C SER A 115 18.06 -2.01 6.92
N THR A 116 18.29 -1.63 8.18
CA THR A 116 17.41 -1.99 9.30
C THR A 116 16.05 -1.26 9.27
N SER A 117 15.87 -0.32 8.35
CA SER A 117 14.61 0.40 8.15
C SER A 117 13.75 -0.22 7.05
N VAL A 118 14.19 -1.29 6.40
CA VAL A 118 13.43 -1.96 5.34
C VAL A 118 13.09 -3.38 5.80
N LEU A 119 11.80 -3.71 5.79
CA LEU A 119 11.28 -5.00 6.22
C LEU A 119 10.79 -5.80 5.00
N PRO A 120 11.24 -7.03 4.79
CA PRO A 120 10.82 -7.84 3.65
C PRO A 120 9.47 -8.53 3.92
N ALA A 121 8.53 -8.41 2.99
CA ALA A 121 7.32 -9.21 2.93
C ALA A 121 7.38 -10.16 1.73
N LEU A 122 7.26 -11.46 1.99
CA LEU A 122 7.19 -12.46 0.92
C LEU A 122 5.75 -12.92 0.75
N GLY A 123 5.40 -13.15 -0.51
CA GLY A 123 4.09 -13.61 -0.90
C GLY A 123 4.03 -13.84 -2.40
N VAL A 124 2.84 -14.19 -2.87
CA VAL A 124 2.57 -14.41 -4.29
C VAL A 124 1.36 -13.61 -4.67
N HIS A 125 1.53 -12.67 -5.59
CA HIS A 125 0.44 -11.89 -6.14
C HIS A 125 -0.51 -12.79 -6.97
N PRO A 126 -1.84 -12.59 -6.91
CA PRO A 126 -2.85 -13.42 -7.58
C PRO A 126 -2.60 -13.70 -9.07
N TRP A 127 -1.95 -12.76 -9.78
CA TRP A 127 -1.56 -12.92 -11.18
C TRP A 127 -0.66 -14.11 -11.47
N TYR A 128 0.09 -14.57 -10.46
CA TYR A 128 1.08 -15.61 -10.60
C TYR A 128 0.58 -16.97 -10.08
N LEU A 129 -0.62 -17.04 -9.51
CA LEU A 129 -1.16 -18.29 -8.92
C LEU A 129 -1.18 -19.45 -9.93
N GLU A 130 -1.58 -19.18 -11.18
CA GLU A 130 -1.62 -20.20 -12.24
C GLU A 130 -0.23 -20.69 -12.69
N ARG A 131 0.83 -19.96 -12.32
CA ARG A 131 2.21 -20.20 -12.75
C ARG A 131 3.11 -20.61 -11.60
N LEU A 132 2.53 -20.91 -10.45
CA LEU A 132 3.29 -21.34 -9.28
C LEU A 132 3.93 -22.71 -9.52
N PRO A 133 5.21 -22.88 -9.15
CA PRO A 133 5.84 -24.19 -9.17
C PRO A 133 5.18 -25.08 -8.11
N ASN A 134 5.12 -26.40 -8.32
CA ASN A 134 4.41 -27.33 -7.42
C ASN A 134 4.93 -27.30 -5.96
N ASN A 135 6.17 -26.85 -5.74
CA ASN A 135 6.85 -26.78 -4.45
C ASN A 135 6.87 -25.36 -3.84
N TRP A 136 6.08 -24.41 -4.34
CA TRP A 136 6.14 -23.01 -3.89
C TRP A 136 5.86 -22.81 -2.40
N LEU A 137 5.01 -23.66 -1.78
CA LEU A 137 4.74 -23.62 -0.34
C LEU A 137 5.97 -24.03 0.47
N GLU A 138 6.68 -25.08 0.05
CA GLU A 138 7.91 -25.53 0.71
C GLU A 138 9.02 -24.46 0.60
N GLU A 139 9.09 -23.77 -0.54
CA GLU A 139 10.01 -22.65 -0.70
C GLU A 139 9.62 -21.48 0.21
N LEU A 140 8.33 -21.13 0.31
CA LEU A 140 7.85 -20.08 1.21
C LEU A 140 8.18 -20.41 2.67
N ASP A 141 7.89 -21.64 3.09
CA ASP A 141 8.20 -22.15 4.43
C ASP A 141 9.71 -22.06 4.71
N PHE A 142 10.56 -22.45 3.76
CA PHE A 142 12.01 -22.32 3.90
C PHE A 142 12.42 -20.86 4.19
N TRP A 143 11.90 -19.90 3.41
CA TRP A 143 12.22 -18.49 3.61
C TRP A 143 11.60 -17.90 4.88
N SER A 144 10.44 -18.41 5.33
CA SER A 144 9.75 -17.96 6.56
C SER A 144 10.51 -18.23 7.85
N THR A 145 11.47 -19.17 7.83
CA THR A 145 12.32 -19.45 8.99
C THR A 145 13.31 -18.31 9.30
N LEU A 146 13.43 -17.32 8.42
CA LEU A 146 14.26 -16.15 8.65
C LEU A 146 13.58 -15.20 9.66
N PRO A 147 14.27 -14.79 10.74
CA PRO A 147 13.70 -14.02 11.85
C PRO A 147 13.26 -12.57 11.51
N GLN A 148 13.23 -12.21 10.22
CA GLN A 148 12.88 -10.88 9.72
C GLN A 148 11.80 -10.92 8.62
N LEU A 149 11.11 -12.05 8.45
CA LEU A 149 10.17 -12.24 7.34
C LEU A 149 8.73 -11.86 7.70
N TRP A 150 8.08 -11.11 6.81
CA TRP A 150 6.66 -10.75 6.89
C TRP A 150 5.86 -11.59 5.91
N HIS A 151 4.71 -12.08 6.36
CA HIS A 151 3.84 -12.94 5.56
C HIS A 151 2.71 -12.11 4.94
N GLY A 152 2.72 -11.95 3.62
CA GLY A 152 1.60 -11.36 2.89
C GLY A 152 0.56 -12.44 2.54
N VAL A 153 -0.62 -12.40 3.15
CA VAL A 153 -1.75 -13.31 2.81
C VAL A 153 -2.72 -12.59 1.87
N PHE A 154 -3.03 -13.20 0.73
CA PHE A 154 -3.84 -12.60 -0.35
C PHE A 154 -5.35 -12.89 -0.28
N VAL A 155 -6.11 -12.00 -0.92
CA VAL A 155 -7.57 -11.89 -1.01
C VAL A 155 -8.31 -13.18 -1.42
N SER A 156 -7.70 -14.11 -2.15
CA SER A 156 -8.33 -15.41 -2.47
C SER A 156 -8.67 -16.20 -1.21
N VAL A 157 -7.86 -16.05 -0.17
CA VAL A 157 -8.06 -16.70 1.13
C VAL A 157 -9.28 -16.11 1.87
N LEU A 158 -9.64 -14.84 1.65
CA LEU A 158 -10.79 -14.23 2.34
C LEU A 158 -12.14 -14.82 1.90
N LYS A 159 -12.28 -15.20 0.63
CA LYS A 159 -13.50 -15.86 0.14
C LYS A 159 -13.64 -17.25 0.75
N GLU A 160 -12.57 -18.04 0.72
CA GLU A 160 -12.55 -19.38 1.33
C GLU A 160 -12.77 -19.31 2.83
N ILE A 161 -12.15 -18.34 3.52
CA ILE A 161 -12.36 -18.10 4.95
C ILE A 161 -13.78 -17.68 5.26
N ARG A 162 -14.39 -16.82 4.44
CA ARG A 162 -15.81 -16.46 4.62
C ARG A 162 -16.69 -17.68 4.42
N ASP A 163 -16.49 -18.43 3.34
CA ASP A 163 -17.31 -19.60 3.02
C ASP A 163 -17.13 -20.70 4.12
N SER A 164 -15.92 -20.89 4.65
CA SER A 164 -15.64 -21.75 5.82
C SER A 164 -16.24 -21.22 7.14
N ALA A 165 -16.17 -19.91 7.39
CA ALA A 165 -16.78 -19.30 8.57
C ALA A 165 -18.31 -19.38 8.53
N GLU A 166 -18.92 -19.20 7.35
CA GLU A 166 -20.36 -19.42 7.11
C GLU A 166 -20.74 -20.90 7.30
N ALA A 167 -19.85 -21.84 6.96
CA ALA A 167 -19.99 -23.26 7.23
C ALA A 167 -19.78 -23.66 8.71
N GLY A 168 -19.38 -22.70 9.57
CA GLY A 168 -19.19 -22.91 11.01
C GLY A 168 -17.83 -23.48 11.40
N GLU A 169 -16.84 -23.46 10.50
CA GLU A 169 -15.47 -23.87 10.80
C GLU A 169 -14.72 -22.79 11.60
N ASP A 170 -13.91 -23.20 12.58
CA ASP A 170 -13.04 -22.29 13.33
C ASP A 170 -11.79 -21.96 12.51
N VAL A 171 -11.90 -20.89 11.71
CA VAL A 171 -10.80 -20.33 10.91
C VAL A 171 -9.97 -19.30 11.67
N SER A 172 -10.25 -19.06 12.96
CA SER A 172 -9.59 -18.00 13.74
C SER A 172 -8.10 -18.21 13.95
N ASN A 173 -7.61 -19.45 13.87
CA ASN A 173 -6.19 -19.79 13.98
C ASN A 173 -5.48 -19.84 12.61
N LEU A 174 -6.20 -19.62 11.50
CA LEU A 174 -5.64 -19.59 10.14
C LEU A 174 -5.32 -18.16 9.67
N LEU A 175 -5.81 -17.15 10.39
CA LEU A 175 -5.62 -15.76 10.05
C LEU A 175 -4.46 -15.15 10.82
N PRO A 176 -3.65 -14.29 10.17
CA PRO A 176 -2.63 -13.53 10.87
C PRO A 176 -3.28 -12.51 11.83
N PRO A 177 -2.53 -11.99 12.82
CA PRO A 177 -3.08 -11.05 13.79
C PRO A 177 -3.52 -9.70 13.20
N ALA A 178 -2.93 -9.31 12.06
CA ALA A 178 -3.37 -8.15 11.30
C ALA A 178 -3.20 -8.36 9.80
N ILE A 179 -4.11 -7.79 9.01
CA ILE A 179 -4.14 -7.88 7.55
C ILE A 179 -4.23 -6.46 6.99
N ALA A 180 -3.27 -6.07 6.17
CA ALA A 180 -3.31 -4.82 5.43
C ALA A 180 -3.98 -5.03 4.06
N MET A 181 -5.06 -4.31 3.83
CA MET A 181 -5.67 -4.15 2.52
C MET A 181 -4.89 -3.07 1.77
N HIS A 182 -3.78 -3.46 1.13
CA HIS A 182 -2.91 -2.52 0.41
C HIS A 182 -3.63 -1.90 -0.79
N SER A 183 -3.27 -0.66 -1.13
CA SER A 183 -3.82 0.14 -2.24
C SER A 183 -5.34 0.00 -2.37
N PHE A 184 -6.08 0.14 -1.27
CA PHE A 184 -7.51 -0.19 -1.20
C PHE A 184 -8.35 0.67 -2.16
N THR A 185 -8.90 0.05 -3.21
CA THR A 185 -9.73 0.72 -4.24
C THR A 185 -11.23 0.48 -4.06
N GLY A 186 -11.63 -0.19 -2.98
CA GLY A 186 -13.03 -0.46 -2.65
C GLY A 186 -13.80 0.81 -2.26
N THR A 187 -15.11 0.66 -2.06
CA THR A 187 -15.98 1.76 -1.63
C THR A 187 -16.09 1.83 -0.10
N ALA A 188 -16.62 2.93 0.44
CA ALA A 188 -17.01 3.01 1.86
C ALA A 188 -17.93 1.85 2.29
N HIS A 189 -18.79 1.34 1.40
CA HIS A 189 -19.61 0.17 1.70
C HIS A 189 -18.75 -1.07 1.91
N HIS A 190 -17.75 -1.32 1.05
CA HIS A 190 -16.82 -2.44 1.21
C HIS A 190 -15.99 -2.33 2.50
N VAL A 191 -15.60 -1.11 2.92
CA VAL A 191 -14.96 -0.90 4.24
C VAL A 191 -15.87 -1.39 5.37
N LYS A 192 -17.15 -1.02 5.34
CA LYS A 192 -18.13 -1.48 6.35
C LYS A 192 -18.30 -3.00 6.32
N GLU A 193 -18.37 -3.60 5.14
CA GLU A 193 -18.52 -5.06 5.01
C GLU A 193 -17.30 -5.79 5.56
N LEU A 194 -16.08 -5.31 5.28
CA LEU A 194 -14.85 -5.90 5.83
C LEU A 194 -14.77 -5.76 7.35
N LEU A 195 -15.14 -4.60 7.90
CA LEU A 195 -15.20 -4.40 9.36
C LEU A 195 -16.34 -5.18 10.02
N ALA A 196 -17.43 -5.46 9.30
CA ALA A 196 -18.49 -6.34 9.78
C ALA A 196 -18.02 -7.80 9.76
N LEU A 197 -17.33 -8.22 8.69
CA LEU A 197 -16.72 -9.54 8.57
C LEU A 197 -15.71 -9.77 9.69
N GLU A 198 -14.86 -8.78 9.99
CA GLU A 198 -13.94 -8.79 11.13
C GLU A 198 -14.67 -9.23 12.39
N LYS A 199 -15.76 -8.54 12.76
CA LYS A 199 -16.55 -8.85 13.97
C LYS A 199 -17.16 -10.25 13.97
N THR A 200 -17.38 -10.85 12.81
CA THR A 200 -17.94 -12.21 12.71
C THR A 200 -16.88 -13.30 12.84
N ILE A 201 -15.69 -13.08 12.27
CA ILE A 201 -14.57 -14.03 12.34
C ILE A 201 -13.86 -13.91 13.71
N VAL A 202 -13.88 -12.71 14.27
CA VAL A 202 -13.10 -12.32 15.44
C VAL A 202 -13.97 -12.36 16.69
N LYS A 203 -14.32 -13.57 17.15
CA LYS A 203 -14.94 -13.73 18.48
C LYS A 203 -13.98 -13.41 19.63
N ASP A 204 -12.66 -13.49 19.38
CA ASP A 204 -11.60 -13.34 20.40
C ASP A 204 -10.58 -12.22 20.11
N ASN A 205 -10.90 -11.23 19.27
CA ASN A 205 -10.01 -10.08 18.98
C ASN A 205 -8.65 -10.43 18.33
N LYS A 206 -8.55 -11.58 17.64
CA LYS A 206 -7.27 -12.08 17.09
C LYS A 206 -6.79 -11.39 15.81
N THR A 207 -7.69 -11.01 14.89
CA THR A 207 -7.30 -10.47 13.56
C THR A 207 -7.90 -9.09 13.35
N LEU A 208 -7.09 -8.16 12.83
CA LEU A 208 -7.51 -6.77 12.57
C LEU A 208 -7.25 -6.39 11.11
N PHE A 209 -8.24 -5.78 10.47
CA PHE A 209 -8.09 -5.22 9.13
C PHE A 209 -7.58 -3.77 9.18
N TYR A 210 -6.50 -3.54 8.44
CA TYR A 210 -5.95 -2.23 8.14
C TYR A 210 -6.18 -1.90 6.67
N PHE A 211 -6.24 -0.62 6.33
CA PHE A 211 -6.52 -0.15 4.98
C PHE A 211 -5.43 0.80 4.53
N GLY A 212 -4.65 0.36 3.53
CA GLY A 212 -3.57 1.11 2.93
C GLY A 212 -4.06 1.94 1.75
N PHE A 213 -3.53 3.15 1.63
CA PHE A 213 -3.80 4.04 0.52
C PHE A 213 -2.49 4.60 -0.02
N SER A 214 -2.33 4.56 -1.35
CA SER A 214 -1.21 5.15 -2.08
C SER A 214 -1.67 6.36 -2.89
N HIS A 215 -0.77 7.33 -3.09
CA HIS A 215 -1.07 8.47 -3.95
C HIS A 215 -1.28 8.04 -5.41
N THR A 216 -0.42 7.15 -5.91
CA THR A 216 -0.41 6.71 -7.30
C THR A 216 -1.71 6.00 -7.67
N VAL A 217 -2.10 4.97 -6.91
CA VAL A 217 -3.28 4.16 -7.21
C VAL A 217 -4.57 4.89 -6.84
N ASN A 218 -4.65 5.45 -5.62
CA ASN A 218 -5.92 5.97 -5.11
C ASN A 218 -6.24 7.40 -5.56
N PHE A 219 -5.26 8.13 -6.11
CA PHE A 219 -5.48 9.50 -6.57
C PHE A 219 -4.99 9.75 -8.01
N ALA A 220 -3.72 9.54 -8.32
CA ALA A 220 -3.15 9.92 -9.62
C ALA A 220 -3.78 9.15 -10.78
N MET A 221 -4.02 7.84 -10.61
CA MET A 221 -4.71 7.00 -11.60
C MET A 221 -6.23 7.22 -11.64
N CYS A 222 -6.82 7.92 -10.65
CA CYS A 222 -8.24 8.26 -10.61
C CYS A 222 -8.52 9.53 -11.44
N THR A 223 -8.84 9.34 -12.73
CA THR A 223 -9.04 10.43 -13.70
C THR A 223 -10.42 11.10 -13.64
N SER A 224 -11.40 10.50 -12.95
CA SER A 224 -12.76 11.05 -12.84
C SER A 224 -13.09 11.50 -11.42
N GLU A 225 -13.86 12.59 -11.31
CA GLU A 225 -14.35 13.12 -10.02
C GLU A 225 -15.18 12.08 -9.25
N LYS A 226 -15.95 11.26 -9.96
CA LYS A 226 -16.71 10.16 -9.36
C LYS A 226 -15.78 9.14 -8.68
N SER A 227 -14.66 8.79 -9.31
CA SER A 227 -13.68 7.86 -8.74
C SER A 227 -12.97 8.47 -7.54
N ARG A 228 -12.54 9.73 -7.66
CA ARG A 228 -11.90 10.47 -6.55
C ARG A 228 -12.81 10.58 -5.33
N ARG A 229 -14.09 10.91 -5.54
CA ARG A 229 -15.08 10.95 -4.45
C ARG A 229 -15.25 9.58 -3.78
N LYS A 230 -15.36 8.50 -4.56
CA LYS A 230 -15.45 7.14 -4.00
C LYS A 230 -14.23 6.80 -3.13
N GLY A 231 -13.02 7.12 -3.59
CA GLY A 231 -11.79 6.91 -2.83
C GLY A 231 -11.78 7.72 -1.53
N ARG A 232 -12.16 9.00 -1.58
CA ARG A 232 -12.29 9.85 -0.37
C ARG A 232 -13.30 9.29 0.62
N ASP A 233 -14.46 8.87 0.14
CA ASP A 233 -15.51 8.31 1.00
C ASP A 233 -15.02 7.01 1.66
N ALA A 234 -14.25 6.19 0.96
CA ALA A 234 -13.60 5.01 1.54
C ALA A 234 -12.59 5.39 2.63
N VAL A 235 -11.68 6.34 2.37
CA VAL A 235 -10.68 6.83 3.36
C VAL A 235 -11.37 7.38 4.62
N ARG A 236 -12.51 8.06 4.47
CA ARG A 236 -13.30 8.61 5.60
C ARG A 236 -13.95 7.54 6.44
N GLU A 237 -14.38 6.45 5.80
CA GLU A 237 -15.05 5.35 6.48
C GLU A 237 -14.07 4.49 7.29
N VAL A 238 -12.79 4.46 6.93
CA VAL A 238 -11.76 3.72 7.67
C VAL A 238 -11.61 4.27 9.09
N PRO A 239 -11.66 3.41 10.13
CA PRO A 239 -11.38 3.80 11.50
C PRO A 239 -9.99 4.42 11.63
N THR A 240 -9.89 5.45 12.47
CA THR A 240 -8.67 6.25 12.63
C THR A 240 -7.45 5.41 13.01
N ASP A 241 -7.61 4.35 13.80
CA ASP A 241 -6.57 3.42 14.25
C ASP A 241 -6.24 2.30 13.24
N ARG A 242 -6.90 2.28 12.07
CA ARG A 242 -6.77 1.25 11.03
C ARG A 242 -6.28 1.77 9.69
N LEU A 243 -6.01 3.07 9.62
CA LEU A 243 -5.55 3.72 8.42
C LEU A 243 -4.03 3.56 8.25
N LEU A 244 -3.61 3.03 7.11
CA LEU A 244 -2.22 2.97 6.67
C LEU A 244 -2.00 3.84 5.44
N VAL A 245 -0.73 4.20 5.21
CA VAL A 245 -0.27 4.85 3.99
C VAL A 245 0.83 3.99 3.36
N GLU A 246 0.95 4.08 2.05
CA GLU A 246 1.95 3.32 1.30
C GLU A 246 2.37 4.06 0.04
N SER A 247 3.56 3.77 -0.46
CA SER A 247 4.05 4.36 -1.70
C SER A 247 3.54 3.60 -2.93
N ASP A 248 3.52 2.27 -2.86
CA ASP A 248 3.24 1.35 -3.97
C ASP A 248 4.11 1.62 -5.23
N VAL A 249 5.36 2.04 -5.01
CA VAL A 249 6.33 2.36 -6.07
C VAL A 249 7.33 1.24 -6.29
N HIS A 250 7.93 1.19 -7.48
CA HIS A 250 8.92 0.18 -7.87
C HIS A 250 10.37 0.67 -7.78
N ALA A 251 10.62 1.91 -7.34
CA ALA A 251 11.97 2.46 -7.23
C ALA A 251 12.23 2.95 -5.81
N SER A 252 13.43 2.66 -5.30
CA SER A 252 13.79 2.98 -3.92
C SER A 252 13.79 4.47 -3.61
N ASP A 253 14.15 5.29 -4.59
CA ASP A 253 14.22 6.73 -4.42
C ASP A 253 12.83 7.40 -4.38
N ASP A 254 11.81 6.74 -4.93
CA ASP A 254 10.43 7.24 -4.96
C ASP A 254 9.69 6.98 -3.65
N LEU A 255 10.22 6.11 -2.78
CA LEU A 255 9.52 5.65 -1.57
C LEU A 255 9.09 6.81 -0.66
N LEU A 256 10.00 7.76 -0.39
CA LEU A 256 9.69 8.87 0.52
C LEU A 256 8.61 9.79 -0.08
N ALA A 257 8.78 10.19 -1.35
CA ALA A 257 7.82 11.05 -2.03
C ALA A 257 6.46 10.35 -2.17
N GLY A 258 6.43 9.09 -2.58
CA GLY A 258 5.22 8.28 -2.68
C GLY A 258 4.48 8.19 -1.35
N THR A 259 5.20 7.91 -0.26
CA THR A 259 4.64 7.86 1.10
C THR A 259 4.11 9.22 1.56
N ALA A 260 4.87 10.29 1.35
CA ALA A 260 4.43 11.65 1.70
C ALA A 260 3.21 12.09 0.88
N GLY A 261 3.16 11.73 -0.41
CA GLY A 261 2.01 11.93 -1.28
C GLY A 261 0.77 11.18 -0.79
N ALA A 262 0.94 9.94 -0.29
CA ALA A 262 -0.15 9.17 0.28
C ALA A 262 -0.70 9.82 1.56
N ILE A 263 0.20 10.33 2.42
CA ILE A 263 -0.17 11.15 3.60
C ILE A 263 -0.97 12.38 3.17
N ALA A 264 -0.52 13.09 2.12
CA ALA A 264 -1.22 14.25 1.59
C ALA A 264 -2.60 13.91 1.03
N TYR A 265 -2.71 12.81 0.31
CA TYR A 265 -3.98 12.29 -0.20
C TYR A 265 -4.96 11.99 0.94
N VAL A 266 -4.53 11.27 1.97
CA VAL A 266 -5.36 10.95 3.13
C VAL A 266 -5.75 12.22 3.89
N ALA A 267 -4.82 13.14 4.13
CA ALA A 267 -5.06 14.40 4.80
C ALA A 267 -6.14 15.22 4.09
N TRP A 268 -6.03 15.34 2.76
CA TRP A 268 -7.05 15.95 1.93
C TRP A 268 -8.38 15.21 2.00
N ALA A 269 -8.38 13.88 1.93
CA ALA A 269 -9.59 13.08 1.99
C ALA A 269 -10.31 13.24 3.33
N ARG A 270 -9.61 13.24 4.46
CA ARG A 270 -10.19 13.38 5.80
C ARG A 270 -10.37 14.83 6.25
N GLU A 271 -9.93 15.81 5.46
CA GLU A 271 -9.95 17.23 5.80
C GLU A 271 -9.21 17.50 7.13
N GLN A 272 -8.04 16.86 7.28
CA GLN A 272 -7.19 16.94 8.47
C GLN A 272 -5.81 17.51 8.11
N GLU A 273 -5.13 18.09 9.09
CA GLU A 273 -3.77 18.62 8.92
C GLU A 273 -2.77 17.53 8.52
N LEU A 274 -1.86 17.86 7.59
CA LEU A 274 -0.87 16.91 7.06
C LEU A 274 -0.02 16.25 8.16
N ILE A 275 0.42 17.04 9.15
CA ILE A 275 1.25 16.57 10.28
C ILE A 275 0.46 15.60 11.16
N ALA A 276 -0.84 15.86 11.35
CA ALA A 276 -1.71 15.00 12.15
C ALA A 276 -1.87 13.63 11.48
N ILE A 277 -2.09 13.60 10.16
CA ILE A 277 -2.14 12.34 9.40
C ILE A 277 -0.80 11.64 9.38
N ALA A 278 0.33 12.35 9.19
CA ALA A 278 1.66 11.75 9.21
C ALA A 278 1.95 11.06 10.56
N SER A 279 1.60 11.72 11.66
CA SER A 279 1.76 11.16 13.01
C SER A 279 0.84 9.96 13.22
N LEU A 280 -0.42 10.07 12.81
CA LEU A 280 -1.42 9.01 12.94
C LEU A 280 -1.03 7.77 12.13
N SER A 281 -0.74 7.93 10.83
CA SER A 281 -0.41 6.80 9.96
C SER A 281 0.90 6.14 10.38
N SER A 282 1.86 6.91 10.92
CA SER A 282 3.08 6.35 11.52
C SER A 282 2.78 5.50 12.76
N GLN A 283 1.92 5.97 13.68
CA GLN A 283 1.52 5.19 14.86
C GLN A 283 0.77 3.92 14.48
N ASN A 284 -0.15 4.02 13.52
CA ASN A 284 -0.90 2.87 13.00
C ASN A 284 0.03 1.88 12.30
N GLY A 285 0.96 2.36 11.48
CA GLY A 285 1.99 1.56 10.83
C GLY A 285 2.85 0.82 11.85
N GLN A 286 3.33 1.49 12.89
CA GLN A 286 4.06 0.85 13.98
C GLN A 286 3.23 -0.21 14.71
N SER A 287 1.94 0.06 14.93
CA SER A 287 1.03 -0.89 15.59
C SER A 287 0.77 -2.13 14.72
N PHE A 288 0.53 -1.92 13.41
CA PHE A 288 0.43 -2.99 12.43
C PHE A 288 1.72 -3.82 12.40
N LEU A 289 2.87 -3.14 12.45
CA LEU A 289 4.15 -3.82 12.47
C LEU A 289 4.37 -4.63 13.76
N ALA A 290 3.96 -4.13 14.92
CA ALA A 290 4.12 -4.84 16.18
C ALA A 290 3.26 -6.11 16.32
N MET A 291 2.30 -6.34 15.40
CA MET A 291 1.36 -7.46 15.43
C MET A 291 1.76 -8.63 14.51
N GLN A 292 2.80 -8.49 13.68
CA GLN A 292 3.27 -9.57 12.79
C GLN A 292 4.37 -10.39 13.46
#